data_AF-A0A5C6ZAS6-F1
#
_entry.id   AF-A0A5C6ZAS6-F1
#
_cell.length_a   1.000
_cell.length_b   1.000
_cell.length_c   1.000
_cell.angle_alpha   90.00
_cell.angle_beta   90.00
_cell.angle_gamma   90.00
#
_symmetry.space_group_name_H-M   'P 1'
#
loop_
_entity.id
_entity.type
_entity.pdbx_description
1 polymer ?
#
loop_
_entity_poly.entity_id
_entity_poly.type
_entity_poly.pdbx_seq_one_letter_code
_entity_poly.pdbx_strand_id
1 'polypeptide(L)'
;MTAQARFALETLAELDAGNGVSLPRLAKRTGLRVSVLLRLYTLMSDARVGDEPGPGWVRLQVDEDGRWIARLTPVGRGDEAPAAGGGESTA
;
A
#
# COMPACT_ATOMS: atom_id res chain seq x y z
N MET A 1 7.96 4.27 12.42
CA MET A 1 8.13 4.00 10.96
C MET A 1 9.59 4.22 10.59
N THR A 2 10.23 3.30 9.86
CA THR A 2 11.65 3.44 9.46
C THR A 2 11.81 4.45 8.32
N ALA A 3 13.03 4.98 8.10
CA ALA A 3 13.31 5.91 7.00
C ALA A 3 12.96 5.31 5.62
N GLN A 4 13.25 4.01 5.41
CA GLN A 4 12.90 3.31 4.17
C GLN A 4 11.38 3.21 3.97
N ALA A 5 10.62 2.90 5.04
CA ALA A 5 9.16 2.83 4.97
C ALA A 5 8.55 4.20 4.62
N ARG A 6 9.04 5.27 5.26
CA ARG A 6 8.65 6.65 4.96
C ARG A 6 8.90 7.01 3.50
N PHE A 7 10.13 6.80 3.03
CA PHE A 7 10.51 7.13 1.66
C PHE A 7 9.72 6.33 0.61
N ALA A 8 9.44 5.05 0.88
CA ALA A 8 8.59 4.24 0.02
C ALA A 8 7.15 4.78 -0.04
N LEU A 9 6.57 5.16 1.10
CA LEU A 9 5.23 5.74 1.17
C LEU A 9 5.14 7.09 0.45
N GLU A 10 6.11 7.98 0.65
CA GLU A 10 6.21 9.27 -0.05
C GLU A 10 6.32 9.07 -1.57
N THR A 11 7.15 8.12 -2.00
CA THR A 11 7.29 7.78 -3.44
C THR A 11 6.00 7.21 -4.02
N LEU A 12 5.28 6.39 -3.27
CA LEU A 12 3.97 5.89 -3.69
C LEU A 12 2.97 7.05 -3.81
N ALA A 13 2.92 7.96 -2.83
CA ALA A 13 2.05 9.12 -2.86
C ALA A 13 2.32 10.05 -4.05
N GLU A 14 3.60 10.24 -4.42
CA GLU A 14 3.98 11.01 -5.61
C GLU A 14 3.52 10.37 -6.93
N LEU A 15 3.51 9.05 -7.00
CA LEU A 15 3.30 8.31 -8.25
C LEU A 15 1.86 7.78 -8.42
N ASP A 16 1.13 7.60 -7.33
CA ASP A 16 -0.22 7.06 -7.35
C ASP A 16 -1.24 8.13 -7.73
N ALA A 17 -1.45 8.28 -9.04
CA ALA A 17 -2.50 9.13 -9.62
C ALA A 17 -3.91 8.51 -9.55
N GLY A 18 -4.17 7.63 -8.57
CA GLY A 18 -5.46 6.97 -8.33
C GLY A 18 -5.59 5.56 -8.93
N ASN A 19 -4.67 5.16 -9.80
CA ASN A 19 -4.68 3.84 -10.46
C ASN A 19 -3.77 2.81 -9.77
N GLY A 20 -2.95 3.25 -8.82
CA GLY A 20 -1.88 2.45 -8.24
C GLY A 20 -0.62 2.39 -9.09
N VAL A 21 0.44 1.90 -8.45
CA VAL A 21 1.78 1.87 -9.02
C VAL A 21 2.34 0.47 -8.85
N SER A 22 2.89 -0.08 -9.93
CA SER A 22 3.51 -1.40 -9.88
C SER A 22 4.77 -1.38 -9.02
N LEU A 23 4.99 -2.46 -8.26
CA LEU A 23 6.18 -2.60 -7.41
C LEU A 23 7.50 -2.52 -8.21
N PRO A 24 7.63 -3.05 -9.44
CA PRO A 24 8.81 -2.83 -10.26
C PRO A 24 9.07 -1.35 -10.58
N ARG A 25 8.03 -0.54 -10.81
CA ARG A 25 8.17 0.91 -11.03
C ARG A 25 8.60 1.63 -9.75
N LEU A 26 8.03 1.27 -8.61
CA LEU A 26 8.44 1.79 -7.30
C LEU A 26 9.88 1.40 -6.96
N ALA A 27 10.29 0.18 -7.25
CA ALA A 27 11.67 -0.30 -7.07
C ALA A 27 12.65 0.54 -7.90
N LYS A 28 12.31 0.80 -9.17
CA LYS A 28 13.11 1.66 -10.06
C LYS A 28 13.24 3.09 -9.54
N ARG A 29 12.18 3.67 -8.94
CA ARG A 29 12.19 5.04 -8.42
C ARG A 29 12.91 5.16 -7.07
N THR A 30 12.72 4.18 -6.19
CA THR A 30 13.28 4.20 -4.82
C THR A 30 14.69 3.61 -4.72
N GLY A 31 15.11 2.79 -5.68
CA GLY A 31 16.33 1.98 -5.58
C GLY A 31 16.20 0.76 -4.67
N LEU A 32 15.03 0.51 -4.07
CA LEU A 32 14.78 -0.65 -3.21
C LEU A 32 14.43 -1.90 -4.04
N ARG A 33 14.72 -3.08 -3.48
CA ARG A 33 14.30 -4.34 -4.10
C ARG A 33 12.79 -4.54 -3.96
N VAL A 34 12.16 -5.18 -4.95
CA VAL A 34 10.72 -5.49 -4.94
C VAL A 34 10.29 -6.23 -3.68
N SER A 35 11.07 -7.21 -3.20
CA SER A 35 10.78 -7.96 -1.96
C SER A 35 10.79 -7.07 -0.72
N VAL A 36 11.66 -6.05 -0.68
CA VAL A 36 11.71 -5.07 0.40
C VAL A 36 10.46 -4.21 0.35
N LEU A 37 10.09 -3.68 -0.81
CA LEU A 37 8.87 -2.89 -0.99
C LEU A 37 7.62 -3.68 -0.61
N LEU A 38 7.52 -4.94 -1.04
CA LEU A 38 6.39 -5.81 -0.70
C LEU A 38 6.27 -5.93 0.82
N ARG A 39 7.36 -6.26 1.53
CA ARG A 39 7.36 -6.35 3.00
C ARG A 39 6.97 -5.04 3.66
N LEU A 40 7.50 -3.91 3.20
CA LEU A 40 7.19 -2.59 3.75
C LEU A 40 5.70 -2.25 3.55
N TYR A 41 5.18 -2.45 2.34
CA TYR A 41 3.78 -2.16 2.03
C TYR A 41 2.80 -3.12 2.71
N THR A 42 3.16 -4.39 2.91
CA THR A 42 2.36 -5.33 3.72
C THR A 42 2.25 -4.87 5.17
N LEU A 43 3.33 -4.35 5.76
CA LEU A 43 3.28 -3.82 7.13
C LEU A 43 2.49 -2.50 7.24
N MET A 44 2.32 -1.79 6.13
CA MET A 44 1.54 -0.54 6.05
C MET A 44 0.11 -0.76 5.53
N SER A 45 -0.25 -1.99 5.14
CA SER A 45 -1.60 -2.31 4.70
C SER A 45 -2.51 -2.67 5.87
N ASP A 46 -3.74 -3.07 5.58
CA ASP A 46 -4.70 -3.65 6.52
C ASP A 46 -4.46 -5.16 6.75
N ALA A 47 -3.37 -5.71 6.20
CA ALA A 47 -3.03 -7.11 6.39
C ALA A 47 -2.72 -7.38 7.87
N ARG A 48 -3.26 -8.48 8.40
CA ARG A 48 -2.93 -8.94 9.75
C ARG A 48 -1.59 -9.66 9.70
N VAL A 49 -0.59 -9.08 10.33
CA VAL A 49 0.73 -9.73 10.53
C VAL A 49 0.90 -9.90 12.03
N GLY A 50 0.62 -11.11 12.53
CA GLY A 50 0.39 -11.35 13.96
C GLY A 50 -1.07 -11.09 14.33
N ASP A 51 -1.31 -10.53 15.51
CA ASP A 51 -2.67 -10.38 16.05
C ASP A 51 -3.35 -9.06 15.66
N GLU A 52 -2.57 -8.02 15.34
CA GLU A 52 -3.09 -6.70 14.98
C GLU A 52 -3.07 -6.47 13.45
N PRO A 53 -4.13 -5.88 12.88
CA PRO A 53 -4.10 -5.40 11.51
C PRO A 53 -3.10 -4.24 11.40
N GLY A 54 -2.39 -4.14 10.28
CA GLY A 54 -1.61 -2.95 9.97
C GLY A 54 -2.50 -1.71 9.82
N PRO A 55 -1.89 -0.53 9.64
CA PRO A 55 -2.57 0.76 9.71
C PRO A 55 -3.49 1.07 8.51
N GLY A 56 -3.53 0.21 7.49
CA GLY A 56 -4.44 0.39 6.35
C GLY A 56 -4.08 1.54 5.42
N TRP A 57 -2.84 2.03 5.43
CA TRP A 57 -2.38 3.14 4.57
C TRP A 57 -2.20 2.75 3.10
N VAL A 58 -1.88 1.49 2.85
CA VAL A 58 -1.60 0.98 1.50
C VAL A 58 -2.46 -0.24 1.21
N ARG A 59 -3.00 -0.34 -0.01
CA ARG A 59 -3.62 -1.57 -0.51
C ARG A 59 -2.69 -2.21 -1.54
N LEU A 60 -2.39 -3.50 -1.33
CA LEU A 60 -1.66 -4.32 -2.30
C LEU A 60 -2.64 -5.22 -3.05
N GLN A 61 -2.42 -5.38 -4.34
CA GLN A 61 -3.15 -6.31 -5.19
C GLN A 61 -2.22 -6.86 -6.26
N VAL A 62 -2.62 -7.95 -6.89
CA VAL A 62 -1.99 -8.47 -8.11
C VAL A 62 -2.92 -8.13 -9.27
N ASP A 63 -2.37 -7.54 -10.33
CA ASP A 63 -3.14 -7.29 -11.57
C ASP A 63 -3.34 -8.57 -12.40
N GLU A 64 -4.07 -8.46 -13.50
CA GLU A 64 -4.37 -9.59 -14.40
C GLU A 64 -3.10 -10.21 -15.03
N ASP A 65 -2.00 -9.45 -15.11
CA ASP A 65 -0.71 -9.89 -15.63
C ASP A 65 0.20 -10.48 -14.53
N GLY A 66 -0.30 -10.65 -13.31
CA GLY A 66 0.47 -11.21 -12.19
C GLY A 66 1.42 -10.20 -11.53
N ARG A 67 1.28 -8.89 -11.78
CA ARG A 67 2.14 -7.85 -11.22
C ARG A 67 1.56 -7.30 -9.93
N TRP A 68 2.40 -7.19 -8.91
CA TRP A 68 2.03 -6.50 -7.67
C TRP A 68 1.89 -4.99 -7.92
N ILE A 69 0.73 -4.47 -7.53
CA ILE A 69 0.36 -3.05 -7.57
C ILE A 69 0.11 -2.58 -6.13
N ALA A 70 0.71 -1.44 -5.77
CA ALA A 70 0.42 -0.73 -4.53
C ALA A 70 -0.46 0.49 -4.82
N ARG A 71 -1.45 0.74 -3.96
CA ARG A 71 -2.31 1.92 -3.97
C ARG A 71 -2.34 2.58 -2.60
N LEU A 72 -2.33 3.90 -2.57
CA LEU A 72 -2.54 4.68 -1.36
C LEU A 72 -4.04 4.71 -1.04
N THR A 73 -4.39 4.34 0.18
CA THR A 73 -5.79 4.41 0.65
C THR A 73 -6.12 5.85 1.08
N PRO A 74 -7.40 6.20 1.29
CA PRO A 74 -7.77 7.49 1.88
C PRO A 74 -7.07 7.73 3.23
N VAL A 75 -7.02 6.72 4.11
CA VAL A 75 -6.30 6.80 5.39
C VAL A 75 -4.81 7.13 5.18
N GLY A 76 -4.18 6.49 4.18
CA GLY A 76 -2.78 6.74 3.83
C GLY A 76 -2.50 8.13 3.25
N ARG A 77 -3.53 8.83 2.73
CA ARG A 77 -3.46 10.23 2.27
C ARG A 77 -3.69 11.25 3.39
N GLY A 78 -4.18 10.82 4.55
CA GLY A 78 -4.70 11.72 5.57
C GLY A 78 -6.10 12.25 5.25
N ASP A 79 -6.77 11.67 4.23
CA ASP A 79 -8.17 11.92 3.90
C ASP A 79 -9.05 11.15 4.89
N GLU A 80 -8.96 11.44 6.19
CA GLU A 80 -9.82 10.78 7.17
C GLU A 80 -11.15 11.55 7.31
N ALA A 81 -12.25 10.88 6.93
CA ALA A 81 -13.62 11.23 7.31
C ALA A 81 -14.45 9.92 7.44
N PRO A 82 -15.48 9.91 8.30
CA PRO A 82 -15.64 8.97 9.40
C PRO A 82 -15.97 7.54 8.95
N ALA A 83 -15.69 6.58 9.84
CA ALA A 83 -16.27 5.25 9.79
C ALA A 83 -17.81 5.35 9.69
N ALA A 84 -18.33 5.21 8.49
CA ALA A 84 -19.73 4.98 8.22
C ALA A 84 -19.84 3.76 7.30
N GLY A 85 -19.93 2.60 7.96
CA GLY A 85 -20.71 1.41 7.60
C GLY A 85 -20.79 0.91 6.16
N GLY A 86 -20.51 -0.39 6.02
CA GLY A 86 -21.28 -1.25 5.12
C GLY A 86 -20.52 -1.78 3.91
N GLY A 87 -20.19 -3.08 3.96
CA GLY A 87 -19.62 -3.79 2.82
C GLY A 87 -19.38 -5.25 3.12
N GLU A 88 -20.38 -5.92 3.69
CA GLU A 88 -20.51 -7.37 3.58
C GLU A 88 -20.50 -7.78 2.10
N SER A 89 -19.70 -8.78 1.76
CA SER A 89 -19.81 -9.62 0.55
C SER A 89 -18.81 -10.76 0.77
N THR A 90 -19.16 -11.82 1.48
CA THR A 90 -19.92 -12.97 0.98
C THR A 90 -19.85 -13.10 -0.54
N ALA A 91 -18.96 -14.00 -0.98
CA ALA A 91 -19.15 -14.91 -2.11
C ALA A 91 -18.21 -16.10 -1.91
#